data_AF-A0A5K1HKL2-F1
#
_entry.id   AF-A0A5K1HKL2-F1
#
_cell.length_a   1.000
_cell.length_b   1.000
_cell.length_c   1.000
_cell.angle_alpha   90.00
_cell.angle_beta   90.00
_cell.angle_gamma   90.00
#
_symmetry.space_group_name_H-M   'P 1'
#
loop_
_entity.id
_entity.type
_entity.pdbx_description
1 polymer ?
#
loop_
_entity_poly.entity_id
_entity_poly.type
_entity_poly.pdbx_seq_one_letter_code
_entity_poly.pdbx_strand_id
1 'polypeptide(L)' 'VYPTADLHTKVIEIAKEITNKPLSALLAAKQVIKENENLSQRDGVALEREVFYPLYDTKGVAEGVGAFVEKRKPNHYDL' A
#
# COMPACT_ATOMS: atom_id res chain seq x y z
N VAL A 1 14.70 6.01 13.02
CA VAL A 1 15.33 7.32 13.36
C VAL A 1 16.69 7.35 12.70
N TYR A 2 17.07 8.47 12.05
CA TYR A 2 18.32 8.60 11.27
C TYR A 2 19.15 9.81 11.75
N PRO A 3 20.50 9.80 11.59
CA PRO A 3 21.33 10.97 11.80
C PRO A 3 20.91 12.15 10.92
N THR A 4 21.12 13.39 11.39
CA THR A 4 20.74 14.60 10.65
C THR A 4 21.37 14.66 9.25
N ALA A 5 22.62 14.21 9.11
CA ALA A 5 23.33 14.18 7.83
C ALA A 5 22.66 13.28 6.78
N ASP A 6 22.01 12.19 7.22
CA ASP A 6 21.39 11.20 6.34
C ASP A 6 19.89 11.41 6.16
N LEU A 7 19.27 12.27 6.98
CA LEU A 7 17.82 12.41 7.10
C LEU A 7 17.14 12.65 5.76
N HIS A 8 17.64 13.62 4.99
CA HIS A 8 17.03 13.98 3.71
C HIS A 8 17.08 12.82 2.71
N THR A 9 18.25 12.20 2.55
CA THR A 9 18.44 11.05 1.65
C THR A 9 17.51 9.90 2.03
N LYS A 10 17.42 9.58 3.32
CA LYS A 10 16.57 8.49 3.82
C LYS A 10 15.08 8.78 3.66
N VAL A 11 14.64 10.02 3.87
CA VAL A 11 13.25 10.42 3.62
C VAL A 11 12.88 10.21 2.14
N ILE A 12 13.73 10.63 1.22
CA ILE A 12 13.49 10.47 -0.22
C ILE A 12 13.49 8.99 -0.64
N GLU A 13 14.38 8.17 -0.10
CA GLU A 13 14.38 6.72 -0.33
C GLU A 13 13.06 6.09 0.08
N ILE A 14 12.59 6.37 1.30
CA ILE A 14 11.31 5.86 1.81
C ILE A 14 10.13 6.38 0.97
N ALA A 15 10.13 7.66 0.63
CA ALA A 15 9.08 8.24 -0.21
C ALA A 15 8.99 7.52 -1.55
N LYS A 16 10.12 7.23 -2.19
CA LYS A 16 10.18 6.48 -3.46
C LYS A 16 9.64 5.05 -3.30
N GLU A 17 10.00 4.37 -2.22
CA GLU A 17 9.48 3.02 -1.94
C GLU A 17 7.95 3.00 -1.78
N ILE A 18 7.39 4.04 -1.15
CA ILE A 18 5.94 4.20 -0.99
C ILE A 18 5.29 4.52 -2.33
N THR A 19 5.80 5.52 -3.07
CA THR A 19 5.21 5.94 -4.35
C THR A 19 5.34 4.91 -5.45
N ASN A 20 6.22 3.92 -5.30
CA ASN A 20 6.32 2.77 -6.19
C ASN A 20 5.20 1.73 -5.97
N LYS A 21 4.16 2.02 -5.19
CA LYS A 21 3.00 1.14 -4.98
C LYS A 21 1.74 1.75 -5.63
N PRO A 22 0.72 0.94 -5.96
CA PRO A 22 -0.54 1.46 -6.46
C PRO A 22 -1.18 2.45 -5.47
N LEU A 23 -1.59 3.62 -5.96
CA LEU A 23 -2.21 4.66 -5.13
C LEU A 23 -3.47 4.17 -4.40
N SER A 24 -4.31 3.38 -5.09
CA SER A 24 -5.52 2.78 -4.50
C SER A 24 -5.19 1.92 -3.28
N ALA A 25 -4.17 1.07 -3.37
CA ALA A 25 -3.73 0.22 -2.28
C ALA A 25 -3.14 1.02 -1.11
N LEU A 26 -2.38 2.09 -1.40
CA LEU A 26 -1.83 2.98 -0.36
C LEU A 26 -2.93 3.69 0.43
N LEU A 27 -3.94 4.22 -0.27
CA LEU A 27 -5.07 4.91 0.36
C LEU A 27 -5.89 3.95 1.22
N ALA A 28 -6.24 2.78 0.67
CA ALA A 28 -6.96 1.73 1.38
C ALA A 28 -6.22 1.28 2.65
N ALA A 29 -4.92 0.97 2.54
CA ALA A 29 -4.11 0.54 3.69
C ALA A 29 -4.05 1.64 4.77
N LYS A 30 -3.83 2.90 4.38
CA LYS A 30 -3.78 4.03 5.32
C LYS A 30 -5.11 4.23 6.04
N GLN A 31 -6.22 4.13 5.31
CA GLN A 31 -7.56 4.26 5.87
C GLN A 31 -7.80 3.18 6.93
N VAL A 32 -7.64 1.91 6.55
CA VAL A 32 -7.88 0.77 7.43
C VAL A 32 -7.02 0.83 8.68
N ILE A 33 -5.71 1.11 8.54
CA ILE A 33 -4.81 1.22 9.69
C ILE A 33 -5.31 2.30 10.66
N LYS A 34 -5.74 3.46 10.14
CA LYS A 34 -6.16 4.57 10.98
C LYS A 34 -7.50 4.33 11.67
N GLU A 35 -8.45 3.73 10.97
CA GLU A 35 -9.80 3.46 11.50
C GLU A 35 -9.80 2.29 12.49
N ASN A 36 -8.99 1.26 12.23
CA ASN A 36 -8.89 0.07 13.07
C ASN A 36 -8.30 0.38 14.47
N GLU A 37 -7.59 1.49 14.66
CA GLU A 37 -7.12 1.95 15.98
C GLU A 37 -8.24 2.08 17.03
N ASN A 38 -9.49 2.30 16.59
CA ASN A 38 -10.64 2.53 17.46
C ASN A 38 -11.68 1.39 17.42
N LEU A 39 -11.37 0.27 16.77
CA LEU A 39 -12.28 -0.84 16.57
C LEU A 39 -11.92 -2.06 17.42
N SER A 40 -12.90 -2.92 17.67
CA SER A 40 -12.60 -4.27 18.15
C SER A 40 -11.87 -5.05 17.05
N GLN A 41 -11.10 -6.08 17.43
CA GLN A 41 -10.42 -6.93 16.46
C GLN A 41 -11.39 -7.52 15.41
N ARG A 42 -12.59 -7.90 15.83
CA ARG A 42 -13.62 -8.46 14.95
C ARG A 42 -14.08 -7.43 13.92
N ASP A 43 -14.36 -6.21 14.37
CA ASP A 43 -14.86 -5.14 13.50
C ASP A 43 -13.76 -4.62 12.59
N GLY A 44 -12.52 -4.59 13.07
CA GLY A 44 -11.32 -4.30 12.27
C GLY A 44 -11.14 -5.25 11.10
N VAL A 45 -11.26 -6.56 11.32
CA VAL A 45 -11.19 -7.57 10.24
C VAL A 45 -12.35 -7.42 9.25
N ALA A 46 -13.54 -7.04 9.73
CA ALA A 46 -14.68 -6.77 8.85
C ALA A 46 -14.42 -5.54 7.96
N LEU A 47 -13.90 -4.45 8.53
CA LEU A 47 -13.49 -3.25 7.80
C LEU A 47 -12.39 -3.56 6.77
N GLU A 48 -11.35 -4.30 7.18
CA GLU A 48 -10.26 -4.75 6.31
C GLU A 48 -10.83 -5.42 5.06
N ARG A 49 -11.77 -6.36 5.23
CA ARG A 49 -12.40 -7.06 4.11
C ARG A 49 -13.18 -6.12 3.20
N GLU A 50 -13.96 -5.20 3.77
CA GLU A 50 -14.79 -4.26 3.03
C GLU A 50 -13.94 -3.34 2.15
N VAL A 51 -12.84 -2.81 2.70
CA VAL A 51 -11.96 -1.89 1.98
C VAL A 51 -11.03 -2.64 1.01
N PHE A 52 -10.63 -3.87 1.33
CA PHE A 52 -9.72 -4.65 0.50
C PHE A 52 -10.40 -5.24 -0.75
N TYR A 53 -11.66 -5.70 -0.64
CA TYR A 53 -12.33 -6.41 -1.73
C TYR A 53 -12.44 -5.61 -3.05
N PRO A 54 -12.80 -4.30 -3.04
CA PRO A 54 -12.84 -3.49 -4.27
C PRO A 54 -11.48 -3.30 -4.95
N LEU A 55 -10.36 -3.52 -4.23
CA LEU A 55 -9.03 -3.36 -4.84
C LEU A 55 -8.78 -4.39 -5.94
N TYR A 56 -9.44 -5.55 -5.91
CA TYR A 56 -9.29 -6.59 -6.94
C TYR A 56 -9.69 -6.12 -8.34
N ASP A 57 -10.57 -5.13 -8.44
CA ASP A 57 -10.99 -4.55 -9.73
C ASP A 57 -10.03 -3.45 -10.22
N THR A 58 -8.97 -3.15 -9.46
CA THR A 58 -7.98 -2.15 -9.86
C THR A 58 -6.88 -2.75 -10.72
N LYS A 59 -6.43 -1.98 -11.71
CA LYS A 59 -5.26 -2.32 -12.54
C LYS A 59 -4.01 -2.63 -11.71
N GLY A 60 -3.84 -1.93 -10.58
CA GLY A 60 -2.73 -2.15 -9.65
C GLY A 60 -2.71 -3.56 -9.06
N VAL A 61 -3.87 -4.15 -8.75
CA VAL A 61 -3.94 -5.55 -8.28
C VAL A 61 -3.71 -6.52 -9.45
N ALA A 62 -4.31 -6.28 -10.61
CA ALA A 62 -4.09 -7.13 -11.79
C ALA A 62 -2.60 -7.23 -12.16
N GLU A 63 -1.91 -6.09 -12.23
CA GLU A 63 -0.48 -6.02 -12.52
C GLU A 63 0.37 -6.59 -11.37
N GLY A 64 0.04 -6.28 -10.11
CA GLY A 64 0.78 -6.80 -8.96
C GLY A 64 0.73 -8.32 -8.87
N VAL A 65 -0.46 -8.91 -9.05
CA VAL A 65 -0.66 -10.37 -9.07
C VAL A 65 -0.01 -10.98 -10.30
N GLY A 66 -0.19 -10.40 -11.49
CA GLY A 66 0.42 -10.87 -12.73
C GLY A 66 1.94 -10.90 -12.65
N ALA A 67 2.56 -9.79 -12.22
CA ALA A 67 4.00 -9.71 -12.06
C ALA A 67 4.55 -10.71 -11.03
N PHE A 68 3.81 -10.95 -9.94
CA PHE A 68 4.17 -11.97 -8.95
C PHE A 68 4.18 -13.38 -9.55
N VAL A 69 3.11 -13.74 -10.28
CA VAL A 69 3.01 -15.04 -10.96
C VAL A 69 4.11 -15.22 -12.00
N GLU A 70 4.42 -14.17 -12.76
CA GLU A 70 5.47 -14.12 -13.78
C GLU A 70 6.89 -13.96 -13.21
N LYS A 71 7.04 -13.81 -11.89
CA LYS A 71 8.32 -13.59 -11.18
C LYS A 71 9.12 -12.39 -11.72
N ARG A 72 8.43 -11.34 -12.15
CA ARG A 72 9.03 -10.08 -12.59
C ARG A 72 8.69 -8.95 -11.62
N LYS A 73 9.37 -7.81 -11.77
CA LYS A 73 8.99 -6.61 -11.03
C LYS A 73 7.67 -6.06 -11.59
N PRO A 74 6.73 -5.68 -10.73
CA PRO A 74 5.50 -5.05 -11.17
C PRO A 74 5.75 -3.64 -11.68
N ASN A 75 4.93 -3.24 -12.61
CA ASN A 75 4.96 -1.92 -13.22
C ASN A 75 3.74 -1.09 -12.80
N HIS A 76 3.87 -0.38 -11.70
CA HIS A 76 2.78 0.40 -11.11
C HIS A 76 2.61 1.79 -11.75
N TYR A 77 2.79 1.93 -13.07
CA TYR A 77 2.46 3.16 -13.80
C TYR A 77 0.94 3.29 -13.97
N ASP A 78 0.23 3.61 -12.90
CA ASP A 78 -1.09 4.23 -13.01
C ASP A 78 -1.01 5.63 -12.38
N LEU A 79 -0.49 6.56 -13.19
CA LEU A 79 -0.93 7.95 -13.29
C LEU A 79 -1.11 8.26 -14.77
#